data_AF-A0A510UMD5-F1
#
_entry.id   AF-A0A510UMD5-F1
#
_cell.length_a   1.000
_cell.length_b   1.000
_cell.length_c   1.000
_cell.angle_alpha   90.00
_cell.angle_beta   90.00
_cell.angle_gamma   90.00
#
_symmetry.space_group_name_H-M   'P 1'
#
loop_
_entity.id
_entity.type
_entity.pdbx_description
1 polymer ?
#
loop_
_entity_poly.entity_id
_entity_poly.type
_entity_poly.pdbx_seq_one_letter_code
_entity_poly.pdbx_strand_id
1 'polypeptide(L)'
;MIEKIGNDLRAFRLSIKKQSSVFNDGIDPIELRVFTPNNDYEFTIHQDKLSPENTMLVKIFMAMDVFIIDLNKALFNGELNSQQKQAYQTGVLNQLAHLLETVNTTCIDFHKLRKSQSNKG
;
A
#
# COMPACT_ATOMS: atom_id res chain seq x y z
N MET A 1 -13.23 16.01 7.14
CA MET A 1 -12.69 14.75 7.74
C MET A 1 -12.58 13.65 6.69
N ILE A 2 -13.62 13.36 5.90
CA ILE A 2 -13.53 12.47 4.73
C ILE A 2 -12.45 12.96 3.74
N GLU A 3 -12.40 14.28 3.47
CA GLU A 3 -11.33 14.89 2.67
C GLU A 3 -9.92 14.66 3.25
N LYS A 4 -9.80 14.64 4.58
CA LYS A 4 -8.52 14.37 5.26
C LYS A 4 -8.09 12.92 4.99
N ILE A 5 -8.98 11.95 5.20
CA ILE A 5 -8.70 10.53 4.91
C ILE A 5 -8.33 10.35 3.43
N GLY A 6 -9.10 10.94 2.51
CA GLY A 6 -8.80 10.88 1.09
C GLY A 6 -7.43 11.45 0.73
N ASN A 7 -7.03 12.57 1.35
CA ASN A 7 -5.73 13.19 1.14
C ASN A 7 -4.59 12.35 1.74
N ASP A 8 -4.76 11.82 2.94
CA ASP A 8 -3.78 10.96 3.62
C ASP A 8 -3.53 9.68 2.79
N LEU A 9 -4.60 9.03 2.30
CA LEU A 9 -4.50 7.86 1.41
C LEU A 9 -3.80 8.20 0.08
N ARG A 10 -4.11 9.35 -0.53
CA ARG A 10 -3.43 9.78 -1.76
C ARG A 10 -1.94 10.03 -1.54
N ALA A 11 -1.59 10.73 -0.45
CA ALA A 11 -0.20 11.01 -0.10
C ALA A 11 0.59 9.72 0.13
N PHE A 12 0.00 8.75 0.84
CA PHE A 12 0.62 7.45 1.06
C PHE A 12 0.81 6.64 -0.23
N ARG A 13 -0.20 6.61 -1.10
CA ARG A 13 -0.06 5.98 -2.43
C ARG A 13 1.09 6.59 -3.23
N LEU A 14 1.24 7.92 -3.17
CA LEU A 14 2.35 8.62 -3.84
C LEU A 14 3.70 8.30 -3.21
N SER A 15 3.79 8.11 -1.89
CA SER A 15 5.03 7.72 -1.24
C SER A 15 5.48 6.32 -1.65
N ILE A 16 4.56 5.35 -1.72
CA ILE A 16 4.86 3.99 -2.22
C ILE A 16 5.35 4.06 -3.66
N LYS A 17 4.64 4.80 -4.52
CA LYS A 17 5.05 4.95 -5.92
C LYS A 17 6.44 5.54 -6.05
N LYS A 18 6.76 6.55 -5.23
CA LYS A 18 8.09 7.16 -5.20
C LYS A 18 9.15 6.17 -4.72
N GLN A 19 8.87 5.39 -3.67
CA GLN A 19 9.80 4.37 -3.16
C GLN A 19 10.07 3.28 -4.20
N SER A 20 9.03 2.77 -4.85
CA SER A 20 9.15 1.78 -5.93
C SER A 20 9.94 2.35 -7.12
N SER A 21 9.71 3.60 -7.51
CA SER A 21 10.51 4.26 -8.55
C SER A 21 11.98 4.35 -8.17
N VAL A 22 12.29 4.88 -6.98
CA VAL A 22 13.69 5.04 -6.51
C VAL A 22 14.38 3.68 -6.40
N PHE A 23 13.67 2.66 -5.95
CA PHE A 23 14.18 1.29 -5.90
C PHE A 23 14.51 0.80 -7.30
N ASN A 24 13.57 0.86 -8.24
CA ASN A 24 13.75 0.36 -9.60
C ASN A 24 14.80 1.15 -10.40
N ASP A 25 14.98 2.44 -10.13
CA ASP A 25 16.05 3.27 -10.73
C ASP A 25 17.45 2.79 -10.31
N GLY A 26 17.56 2.07 -9.19
CA GLY A 26 18.81 1.52 -8.67
C GLY A 26 19.08 0.06 -9.04
N ILE A 27 18.20 -0.57 -9.81
CA ILE A 27 18.27 -1.99 -10.18
C ILE A 27 18.66 -2.12 -11.66
N ASP A 28 19.59 -3.03 -11.98
CA ASP A 28 19.92 -3.31 -13.37
C ASP A 28 18.72 -4.00 -14.07
N PRO A 29 18.26 -3.49 -15.24
CA PRO A 29 17.17 -4.11 -15.99
C PRO A 29 17.53 -5.48 -16.59
N ILE A 30 18.81 -5.88 -16.60
CA ILE A 30 19.25 -7.15 -17.18
C ILE A 30 18.73 -8.33 -16.34
N GLU A 31 17.89 -9.15 -16.96
CA GLU A 31 17.42 -10.41 -16.38
C GLU A 31 18.36 -11.55 -16.76
N LEU A 32 18.96 -12.21 -15.77
CA LEU A 32 19.77 -13.43 -15.99
C LEU A 32 18.89 -14.63 -16.39
N ARG A 33 17.63 -14.64 -15.92
CA ARG A 33 16.62 -15.66 -16.17
C ARG A 33 15.25 -15.00 -16.17
N VAL A 34 14.30 -15.56 -16.92
CA VAL A 34 12.92 -15.05 -16.94
C VAL A 34 12.31 -15.18 -15.55
N PHE A 35 11.94 -14.05 -14.96
CA PHE A 35 11.18 -14.02 -13.71
C PHE A 35 9.69 -14.11 -14.00
N THR A 36 9.03 -15.16 -13.49
CA THR A 36 7.56 -15.29 -13.55
C THR A 36 7.01 -15.24 -12.13
N PRO A 37 6.31 -14.16 -11.73
CA PRO A 37 5.70 -14.10 -10.41
C PRO A 37 4.60 -15.17 -10.32
N ASN A 38 4.59 -15.91 -9.22
CA ASN A 38 3.58 -16.93 -8.95
C ASN A 38 2.50 -16.34 -8.03
N ASN A 39 1.61 -15.52 -8.57
CA ASN A 39 0.54 -14.84 -7.84
C ASN A 39 -0.81 -15.09 -8.53
N ASP A 40 -1.29 -16.33 -8.51
CA ASP A 40 -2.66 -16.65 -8.93
C ASP A 40 -3.61 -16.44 -7.75
N TYR A 41 -3.83 -15.18 -7.36
CA TYR A 41 -4.92 -14.83 -6.45
C TYR A 41 -5.92 -13.94 -7.17
N GLU A 42 -7.09 -14.51 -7.49
CA GLU A 42 -8.17 -13.77 -8.11
C GLU A 42 -8.85 -12.86 -7.07
N PHE A 43 -8.56 -11.56 -7.13
CA PHE A 43 -9.18 -10.57 -6.27
C PHE A 43 -10.38 -9.93 -6.97
N THR A 44 -11.59 -10.27 -6.52
CA THR A 44 -12.82 -9.68 -7.07
C THR A 44 -13.12 -8.34 -6.39
N ILE A 45 -13.23 -7.27 -7.18
CA ILE A 45 -13.62 -5.94 -6.72
C ILE A 45 -15.07 -5.67 -7.05
N HIS A 46 -15.91 -5.53 -6.03
CA HIS A 46 -17.30 -5.08 -6.15
C HIS A 46 -17.35 -3.58 -6.45
N GLN A 47 -17.46 -3.22 -7.73
CA GLN A 47 -17.38 -1.82 -8.18
C GLN A 47 -18.48 -0.93 -7.61
N ASP A 48 -19.65 -1.49 -7.31
CA ASP A 48 -20.80 -0.82 -6.69
C ASP A 48 -20.51 -0.32 -5.26
N LYS A 49 -19.49 -0.87 -4.59
CA LYS A 49 -19.10 -0.52 -3.22
C LYS A 49 -17.90 0.42 -3.15
N LEU A 50 -17.41 0.90 -4.30
CA LEU A 50 -16.23 1.76 -4.37
C LEU A 50 -16.61 3.23 -4.20
N SER A 51 -16.24 3.80 -3.05
CA SER A 51 -16.07 5.25 -2.93
C SER A 51 -14.66 5.67 -3.39
N PRO A 52 -14.40 6.95 -3.65
CA PRO A 52 -13.06 7.44 -3.95
C PRO A 52 -12.01 7.03 -2.89
N GLU A 53 -12.37 7.06 -1.61
CA GLU A 53 -11.49 6.71 -0.49
C GLU A 53 -11.16 5.21 -0.47
N ASN A 54 -12.18 4.35 -0.56
CA ASN A 54 -11.98 2.90 -0.60
C ASN A 54 -11.21 2.48 -1.88
N THR A 55 -11.45 3.18 -3.00
CA THR A 55 -10.68 2.99 -4.23
C THR A 55 -9.20 3.33 -4.02
N MET A 56 -8.88 4.40 -3.27
CA MET A 56 -7.49 4.71 -2.97
C MET A 56 -6.85 3.67 -2.07
N LEU A 57 -7.59 3.15 -1.08
CA LEU A 57 -7.11 2.09 -0.23
C LEU A 57 -6.78 0.82 -1.03
N VAL A 58 -7.66 0.38 -1.93
CA VAL A 58 -7.39 -0.75 -2.84
C VAL A 58 -6.15 -0.48 -3.70
N LYS A 59 -6.01 0.72 -4.26
CA LYS A 59 -4.83 1.08 -5.06
C LYS A 59 -3.53 1.09 -4.27
N ILE A 60 -3.56 1.37 -2.96
CA ILE A 60 -2.40 1.23 -2.08
C ILE A 60 -1.96 -0.22 -2.00
N PHE A 61 -2.89 -1.15 -1.74
CA PHE A 61 -2.59 -2.58 -1.70
C PHE A 61 -2.03 -3.09 -3.03
N MET A 62 -2.63 -2.70 -4.16
CA MET A 62 -2.11 -3.06 -5.49
C MET A 62 -0.69 -2.51 -5.72
N ALA A 63 -0.41 -1.27 -5.33
CA ALA A 63 0.92 -0.68 -5.48
C ALA A 63 1.97 -1.39 -4.60
N MET A 64 1.57 -1.86 -3.42
CA MET A 64 2.44 -2.65 -2.56
C MET A 64 2.71 -4.04 -3.12
N ASP A 65 1.69 -4.70 -3.68
CA ASP A 65 1.87 -6.00 -4.33
C ASP A 65 2.88 -5.91 -5.48
N VAL A 66 2.73 -4.91 -6.36
CA VAL A 66 3.71 -4.61 -7.43
C VAL A 66 5.11 -4.41 -6.86
N PHE A 67 5.25 -3.61 -5.79
CA PHE A 67 6.56 -3.39 -5.19
C PHE A 67 7.16 -4.66 -4.56
N ILE A 68 6.35 -5.52 -3.95
CA ILE A 68 6.80 -6.82 -3.41
C ILE A 68 7.24 -7.75 -4.56
N ILE A 69 6.55 -7.73 -5.69
CA ILE A 69 6.95 -8.46 -6.90
C ILE A 69 8.31 -7.96 -7.39
N ASP A 70 8.54 -6.63 -7.44
CA ASP A 70 9.82 -6.04 -7.81
C ASP A 70 10.95 -6.49 -6.86
N LEU A 71 10.70 -6.51 -5.55
CA LEU A 71 11.67 -7.02 -4.56
C LEU A 71 11.99 -8.51 -4.76
N ASN A 72 10.99 -9.32 -5.10
CA ASN A 72 11.17 -10.74 -5.40
C ASN A 72 12.01 -10.93 -6.66
N LYS A 73 11.75 -10.13 -7.69
CA LYS A 73 12.51 -10.14 -8.94
C LYS A 73 13.96 -9.73 -8.70
N ALA A 74 14.21 -8.68 -7.93
CA ALA A 74 15.55 -8.24 -7.59
C ALA A 74 16.33 -9.30 -6.78
N LEU A 75 15.68 -9.97 -5.83
CA LEU A 75 16.28 -11.11 -5.14
C LEU A 75 16.62 -12.25 -6.12
N PHE A 76 15.70 -12.57 -7.03
CA PHE A 76 15.87 -13.64 -8.00
C PHE A 76 17.03 -13.38 -8.97
N ASN A 77 17.22 -12.11 -9.37
CA ASN A 77 18.32 -11.69 -10.25
C ASN A 77 19.65 -11.50 -9.50
N GLY A 78 19.66 -11.56 -8.17
CA GLY A 78 20.87 -11.39 -7.35
C GLY A 78 21.22 -9.93 -7.01
N GLU A 79 20.35 -8.99 -7.37
CA GLU A 79 20.48 -7.56 -7.06
C GLU A 79 20.24 -7.26 -5.57
N LEU A 80 19.44 -8.12 -4.92
CA LEU A 80 19.25 -8.12 -3.47
C LEU A 80 19.66 -9.45 -2.87
N ASN A 81 20.12 -9.40 -1.63
CA ASN A 81 20.13 -10.56 -0.75
C ASN A 81 18.84 -10.61 0.12
N SER A 82 18.63 -11.75 0.80
CA SER A 82 17.43 -11.97 1.62
C SER A 82 17.25 -10.94 2.74
N GLN A 83 18.35 -10.47 3.35
CA GLN A 83 18.29 -9.48 4.43
C GLN A 83 17.87 -8.11 3.90
N GLN A 84 18.40 -7.69 2.75
CA GLN A 84 18.01 -6.43 2.11
C GLN A 84 16.54 -6.47 1.68
N LYS A 85 16.10 -7.55 1.04
CA LYS A 85 14.68 -7.75 0.70
C LYS A 85 13.80 -7.64 1.95
N GLN A 86 14.15 -8.33 3.03
CA GLN A 86 13.38 -8.31 4.27
C GLN A 86 13.33 -6.91 4.90
N ALA A 87 14.42 -6.14 4.82
CA ALA A 87 14.45 -4.76 5.31
C ALA A 87 13.48 -3.86 4.52
N TYR A 88 13.49 -3.93 3.18
CA TYR A 88 12.54 -3.20 2.34
C TYR A 88 11.09 -3.60 2.63
N GLN A 89 10.83 -4.91 2.69
CA GLN A 89 9.49 -5.44 2.93
C GLN A 89 8.95 -5.04 4.31
N THR A 90 9.76 -5.16 5.36
CA THR A 90 9.39 -4.71 6.71
C THR A 90 9.12 -3.20 6.73
N GLY A 91 9.96 -2.41 6.06
CA GLY A 91 9.80 -0.97 5.98
C GLY A 91 8.45 -0.54 5.39
N VAL A 92 8.06 -1.12 4.25
CA VAL A 92 6.80 -0.77 3.59
C VAL A 92 5.57 -1.32 4.35
N LEU A 93 5.68 -2.50 4.96
CA LEU A 93 4.59 -3.07 5.77
C LEU A 93 4.35 -2.27 7.06
N ASN A 94 5.41 -1.80 7.73
CA ASN A 94 5.27 -0.93 8.90
C ASN A 94 4.60 0.40 8.52
N GLN A 95 4.96 0.97 7.37
CA GLN A 95 4.31 2.17 6.84
C GLN A 95 2.81 1.94 6.58
N LEU A 96 2.43 0.80 6.00
CA LEU A 96 1.03 0.45 5.78
C LEU A 96 0.28 0.27 7.10
N ALA A 97 0.87 -0.44 8.06
CA ALA A 97 0.26 -0.67 9.37
C ALA A 97 -0.05 0.67 10.07
N HIS A 98 0.90 1.61 10.04
CA HIS A 98 0.71 2.94 10.61
C HIS A 98 -0.38 3.76 9.89
N LEU A 99 -0.47 3.67 8.56
CA LEU A 99 -1.54 4.30 7.80
C LEU A 99 -2.91 3.74 8.23
N LEU A 100 -3.05 2.41 8.29
CA LEU A 100 -4.29 1.74 8.65
C LEU A 100 -4.73 2.08 10.08
N GLU A 101 -3.78 2.17 11.01
CA GLU A 101 -4.02 2.63 12.38
C GLU A 101 -4.54 4.08 12.41
N THR A 102 -3.94 4.96 11.61
CA THR A 102 -4.36 6.38 11.51
C THR A 102 -5.76 6.50 10.91
N VAL A 103 -6.06 5.74 9.85
CA VAL A 103 -7.39 5.70 9.23
C VAL A 103 -8.42 5.17 10.23
N ASN A 104 -8.12 4.07 10.92
CA ASN A 104 -9.00 3.47 11.93
C ASN A 104 -9.30 4.45 13.07
N THR A 105 -8.27 5.13 13.59
CA THR A 105 -8.41 6.14 14.65
C THR A 105 -9.31 7.29 14.19
N THR A 106 -9.09 7.80 12.98
CA THR A 106 -9.93 8.86 12.40
C THR A 106 -11.39 8.42 12.25
N CYS A 107 -11.64 7.17 11.83
CA CYS A 107 -12.99 6.60 11.73
C CYS A 107 -13.67 6.47 13.10
N ILE A 108 -12.93 6.01 14.12
CA ILE A 108 -13.43 5.89 15.49
C ILE A 108 -13.81 7.26 16.06
N ASP A 109 -12.95 8.27 15.88
CA ASP A 109 -13.20 9.62 16.37
C ASP A 109 -14.40 10.27 15.68
N PHE A 110 -14.55 10.05 14.37
CA PHE A 110 -15.75 10.45 13.64
C PHE A 110 -17.02 9.82 14.24
N HIS A 111 -16.98 8.51 14.52
CA HIS A 111 -18.13 7.80 15.08
C HIS A 111 -18.48 8.30 16.50
N LYS A 112 -17.49 8.63 17.33
CA LYS A 112 -17.68 9.24 18.66
C LYS A 112 -18.32 10.62 18.54
N LEU A 113 -17.82 11.48 17.65
CA LEU A 113 -18.39 12.81 17.40
C LEU A 113 -19.84 12.74 16.90
N ARG A 114 -20.15 11.81 15.99
CA ARG A 114 -21.52 11.63 15.51
C ARG A 114 -22.46 11.23 16.66
N LYS A 115 -22.05 10.29 17.51
CA LYS A 115 -22.84 9.87 18.68
C LYS A 115 -23.06 11.01 19.69
N SER A 116 -22.03 11.83 19.95
CA SER A 116 -22.15 12.95 20.91
C SER A 116 -23.05 14.08 20.41
N GLN A 117 -23.21 14.23 19.09
CA GLN A 117 -24.16 15.16 18.48
C GLN A 117 -25.59 14.61 18.48
N SER A 118 -25.79 13.29 18.27
CA SER A 118 -27.11 12.66 18.33
C SER A 118 -27.71 12.60 19.75
N ASN A 119 -26.89 12.60 20.80
CA ASN A 119 -27.35 12.64 22.19
C ASN A 119 -27.63 14.06 22.73
N LYS A 120 -27.54 15.10 21.89
CA LYS A 120 -27.83 16.49 22.24
C LYS A 120 -29.13 17.03 21.62
N GLY A 121 -29.94 16.16 21.02
CA GLY A 121 -31.32 16.44 20.61
C GLY A 121 -32.28 15.53 21.36
#